data_AF-A0A8J6ZMJ7-F1
#
_entry.id   AF-A0A8J6ZMJ7-F1
#
_cell.length_a   1.000
_cell.length_b   1.000
_cell.length_c   1.000
_cell.angle_alpha   90.00
_cell.angle_beta   90.00
_cell.angle_gamma   90.00
#
_symmetry.space_group_name_H-M   'P 1'
#
loop_
_entity.id
_entity.type
_entity.pdbx_description
1 polymer ?
#
loop_
_entity_poly.entity_id
_entity_poly.type
_entity_poly.pdbx_seq_one_letter_code
_entity_poly.pdbx_strand_id
1 'polypeptide(L)' 'MIPTLIIAWIIFTILWKIVKTTVSNALTIAAIIVLLQVGFGITPQDIWHQIIQFAQTLSQIRVSN' A
#
# COMPACT_ATOMS: atom_id res chain seq x y z
N MET A 1 -22.90 -23.57 15.40
CA MET A 1 -22.55 -24.86 14.77
C MET A 1 -21.03 -24.98 14.80
N ILE A 2 -20.45 -26.07 15.29
CA ILE A 2 -18.99 -26.22 15.47
C ILE A 2 -18.14 -25.94 14.19
N PRO A 3 -18.58 -26.27 12.96
CA PRO A 3 -17.80 -26.01 11.75
C PRO A 3 -17.49 -24.53 11.47
N THR A 4 -18.40 -23.62 11.85
CA THR A 4 -18.21 -22.18 11.58
C THR A 4 -17.13 -21.56 12.44
N LEU A 5 -16.93 -22.07 13.67
CA LEU A 5 -15.84 -21.64 14.56
C LEU A 5 -14.47 -22.03 14.01
N ILE A 6 -14.36 -23.21 13.39
CA ILE A 6 -13.12 -23.70 12.77
C ILE A 6 -12.74 -22.80 11.58
N ILE A 7 -13.72 -22.47 10.73
CA ILE A 7 -13.49 -21.60 9.56
C ILE A 7 -13.11 -20.18 10.00
N ALA A 8 -13.80 -19.63 11.01
CA ALA A 8 -13.48 -18.31 11.56
C ALA A 8 -12.06 -18.27 12.14
N TRP A 9 -11.63 -19.32 12.84
CA TRP A 9 -10.27 -19.42 13.36
C TRP A 9 -9.23 -19.43 12.24
N ILE A 10 -9.45 -20.20 11.16
CA ILE A 10 -8.54 -20.23 10.00
C ILE A 10 -8.41 -18.83 9.39
N ILE A 11 -9.52 -18.14 9.13
CA ILE A 11 -9.50 -16.79 8.57
C ILE A 11 -8.79 -15.81 9.52
N PHE A 12 -9.04 -15.90 10.83
CA PHE A 12 -8.37 -15.09 11.83
C PHE A 12 -6.85 -15.29 11.82
N THR A 13 -6.37 -16.53 11.72
CA THR A 13 -4.92 -16.82 11.64
C THR A 13 -4.29 -16.26 10.37
N ILE A 14 -5.00 -16.32 9.22
CA ILE A 14 -4.54 -15.77 7.94
C ILE A 14 -4.49 -14.24 8.03
N LEU A 15 -5.54 -13.61 8.56
CA LEU A 15 -5.57 -12.17 8.81
C LEU A 15 -4.40 -11.73 9.68
N TRP A 16 -4.13 -12.44 10.77
CA TRP A 16 -3.01 -12.12 11.66
C TRP A 16 -1.65 -12.17 10.96
N LYS A 17 -1.45 -13.16 10.07
CA LYS A 17 -0.25 -13.23 9.23
C LYS A 17 -0.16 -12.04 8.27
N ILE A 18 -1.26 -11.72 7.59
CA ILE A 18 -1.32 -10.59 6.65
C ILE A 18 -1.04 -9.28 7.38
N VAL A 19 -1.67 -9.03 8.53
CA VAL A 19 -1.44 -7.81 9.32
C VAL A 19 0.03 -7.65 9.67
N LYS A 20 0.71 -8.70 10.15
CA LYS A 20 2.15 -8.63 10.46
C LYS A 20 2.98 -8.25 9.23
N THR A 21 2.70 -8.86 8.08
CA THR A 21 3.39 -8.54 6.83
C THR A 21 3.08 -7.11 6.38
N THR A 22 1.82 -6.68 6.43
CA THR A 22 1.39 -5.33 6.05
C THR A 22 2.01 -4.28 6.96
N VAL A 23 2.08 -4.52 8.27
CA VAL A 23 2.71 -3.60 9.23
C VAL A 23 4.20 -3.44 8.94
N SER A 24 4.91 -4.55 8.67
CA SER A 24 6.34 -4.47 8.31
C SER A 24 6.55 -3.69 7.02
N ASN A 25 5.74 -3.96 5.99
CA ASN A 25 5.84 -3.23 4.72
C ASN A 25 5.47 -1.75 4.89
N ALA A 26 4.40 -1.45 5.61
CA ALA A 26 3.96 -0.08 5.89
C ALA A 26 5.02 0.69 6.69
N LEU A 27 5.71 0.04 7.63
CA LEU A 27 6.81 0.64 8.38
C LEU A 27 7.99 0.98 7.47
N THR A 28 8.39 0.08 6.58
CA THR A 28 9.46 0.34 5.60
C THR A 28 9.07 1.49 4.67
N ILE A 29 7.85 1.51 4.15
CA ILE A 29 7.33 2.59 3.30
C ILE A 29 7.32 3.91 4.07
N ALA A 30 6.83 3.91 5.32
CA ALA A 30 6.82 5.08 6.19
C ALA A 30 8.24 5.60 6.45
N ALA A 31 9.20 4.71 6.71
CA ALA A 31 10.60 5.08 6.88
C ALA A 31 11.16 5.75 5.63
N ILE A 32 10.91 5.20 4.44
CA ILE A 32 11.32 5.79 3.15
C ILE A 32 10.68 7.17 2.96
N ILE A 33 9.37 7.30 3.21
CA ILE A 33 8.64 8.56 3.09
C ILE A 33 9.20 9.61 4.04
N VAL A 34 9.46 9.26 5.30
CA VAL A 34 10.05 10.17 6.29
C VAL A 34 11.45 10.61 5.86
N LEU A 35 12.27 9.68 5.36
CA LEU A 35 13.59 10.01 4.82
C LEU A 35 13.50 10.94 3.60
N LEU A 36 12.53 10.73 2.71
CA LEU A 36 12.26 11.61 1.57
C LEU A 36 11.78 12.98 2.02
N GLN A 37 10.89 13.04 3.00
CA GLN A 37 10.37 14.28 3.53
C GLN A 37 11.46 15.10 4.22
N VAL A 38 12.33 14.45 5.00
CA VAL A 38 13.43 15.12 5.72
C VAL A 38 14.59 15.45 4.78
N GLY A 39 14.93 14.57 3.84
CA GLY A 39 16.09 14.72 2.95
C GLY A 39 15.82 15.55 1.70
N PHE A 40 14.60 15.49 1.15
CA PHE A 40 14.24 16.14 -0.11
C PHE A 40 13.06 17.13 0.03
N GLY A 41 12.42 17.23 1.20
CA GLY A 41 11.24 18.08 1.41
C GLY A 41 9.97 17.57 0.73
N ILE A 42 9.99 16.36 0.18
CA ILE A 42 8.88 15.79 -0.61
C ILE A 42 7.83 15.23 0.35
N THR A 43 6.58 15.67 0.22
CA THR A 43 5.49 15.17 1.04
C THR A 43 4.88 13.90 0.45
N PRO A 44 4.24 13.04 1.26
CA PRO A 44 3.52 11.88 0.75
C PRO A 44 2.47 12.24 -0.31
N GLN A 45 1.90 13.45 -0.24
CA GLN A 45 0.87 13.89 -1.18
C GLN A 45 1.43 14.24 -2.54
N ASP A 46 2.64 14.79 -2.60
CA ASP A 46 3.34 15.04 -3.85
C ASP A 46 3.62 13.74 -4.60
N ILE A 47 4.03 12.69 -3.88
CA ILE A 47 4.23 11.34 -4.43
C ILE A 47 2.92 10.82 -5.03
N TRP A 48 1.81 10.95 -4.30
CA TRP A 48 0.51 10.50 -4.78
C TRP A 48 0.06 11.25 -6.03
N HIS A 49 0.22 12.58 -6.05
CA HIS A 49 -0.06 13.40 -7.23
C HIS A 49 0.80 13.00 -8.44
N GLN A 50 2.09 12.75 -8.24
CA GLN A 50 3.00 12.31 -9.29
C GLN A 50 2.57 10.96 -9.88
N ILE A 51 2.14 10.01 -9.04
CA ILE A 51 1.63 8.70 -9.46
C ILE A 51 0.35 8.85 -10.30
N ILE A 52 -0.61 9.68 -9.85
CA ILE A 52 -1.85 9.93 -10.60
C ILE A 52 -1.53 10.56 -11.95
N GLN A 53 -0.69 11.60 -11.97
CA GLN A 53 -0.29 12.27 -13.20
C GLN A 53 0.39 11.29 -14.17
N PHE A 54 1.26 10.42 -13.67
CA PHE A 54 1.92 9.40 -14.49
C PHE A 54 0.92 8.36 -15.04
N ALA A 55 -0.02 7.90 -14.22
CA ALA A 55 -1.08 7.00 -14.68
C ALA A 55 -1.97 7.65 -15.74
N GLN A 56 -2.29 8.94 -15.58
CA GLN A 56 -3.04 9.73 -16.56
C GLN A 56 -2.28 9.90 -17.87
N THR A 57 -0.99 10.26 -17.85
CA THR A 57 -0.19 10.39 -19.07
C THR A 57 -0.08 9.05 -19.80
N LEU A 58 0.13 7.95 -19.08
CA LEU A 58 0.11 6.61 -19.67
C LEU A 58 -1.24 6.26 -20.30
N SER A 59 -2.35 6.64 -19.65
CA SER A 59 -3.69 6.42 -20.20
C SER A 59 -3.93 7.21 -21.48
N GLN A 60 -3.45 8.47 -21.55
CA GLN A 60 -3.60 9.31 -22.75
C GLN A 60 -2.74 8.79 -23.91
N ILE A 61 -1.52 8.32 -23.62
CA ILE A 61 -0.65 7.68 -24.62
C ILE A 61 -1.31 6.41 -25.18
N ARG A 62 -2.02 5.64 -24.35
CA ARG A 62 -2.75 4.43 -24.78
C ARG A 62 -3.99 4.73 -25.62
N VAL A 63 -4.69 5.83 -25.34
CA VAL A 63 -5.94 6.21 -26.05
C VAL A 63 -5.66 6.84 -27.41
N SER A 64 -4.46 7.39 -27.63
CA SER A 64 -4.06 8.05 -28.88
C SER A 64 -3.52 7.11 -29.97
N ASN A 65 -3.59 5.78 -29.79
CA ASN A 65 -3.09 4.76 -30.73
C ASN A 65 -4.15 3.69 -31.01
#